data_AF-A0A6S6TCM2-F1
#
_entry.id   AF-A0A6S6TCM2-F1
#
_cell.length_a   1.000
_cell.length_b   1.000
_cell.length_c   1.000
_cell.angle_alpha   90.00
_cell.angle_beta   90.00
_cell.angle_gamma   90.00
#
_symmetry.space_group_name_H-M   'P 1'
#
loop_
_entity.id
_entity.type
_entity.pdbx_description
1 polymer ?
#
loop_
_entity_poly.entity_id
_entity_poly.type
_entity_poly.pdbx_seq_one_letter_code
_entity_poly.pdbx_strand_id
1 'polypeptide(L)'
;MCVMAKNQTAGIGSRNNAWEGGEGNLFFSFALNLDTLPNDLPLSSASIYFSYIMRKVIHKYDESIWLKWPNDLYQNADKIGGTITKKIDNILLCGMGINLQKNSNTFKALNLNVEPICLLNEYLLALEKYPLWKQIFSEYRIEFERSKAYFTHIEGIRKPLKKAILSEDGSLLIENKRVYSIR
;
A
#
# COMPACT_ATOMS: atom_id res chain seq x y z
N MET A 1 14.62 6.63 -9.38
CA MET A 1 14.16 6.07 -10.69
C MET A 1 12.77 5.47 -10.50
N CYS A 2 11.86 5.70 -11.44
CA CYS A 2 10.52 5.10 -11.47
C CYS A 2 10.29 4.45 -12.83
N VAL A 3 9.69 3.25 -12.84
CA VAL A 3 9.35 2.48 -14.04
C VAL A 3 7.86 2.17 -13.98
N MET A 4 7.14 2.46 -15.05
CA MET A 4 5.72 2.16 -15.21
C MET A 4 5.52 1.15 -16.34
N ALA A 5 4.60 0.22 -16.16
CA ALA A 5 4.18 -0.71 -17.20
C ALA A 5 2.72 -0.45 -17.57
N LYS A 6 2.41 -0.41 -18.86
CA LYS A 6 1.01 -0.35 -19.34
C LYS A 6 0.25 -1.63 -19.00
N ASN A 7 0.94 -2.78 -19.12
CA ASN A 7 0.40 -4.12 -18.86
C ASN A 7 1.45 -4.94 -18.10
N GLN A 8 1.01 -5.74 -17.12
CA GLN A 8 1.85 -6.75 -16.45
C GLN A 8 1.36 -8.16 -16.78
N THR A 9 2.25 -9.03 -17.25
CA THR A 9 1.92 -10.43 -17.60
C THR A 9 2.27 -11.43 -16.49
N ALA A 10 3.15 -11.03 -15.57
CA ALA A 10 3.61 -11.84 -14.43
C ALA A 10 3.75 -10.95 -13.18
N GLY A 11 2.69 -10.20 -12.85
CA GLY A 11 2.68 -9.34 -11.68
C GLY A 11 2.86 -10.15 -10.39
N ILE A 12 3.66 -9.63 -9.46
CA ILE A 12 3.94 -10.27 -8.18
C ILE A 12 3.24 -9.48 -7.08
N GLY A 13 2.39 -10.17 -6.33
CA GLY A 13 1.72 -9.74 -5.12
C GLY A 13 2.51 -10.11 -3.86
N SER A 14 2.05 -9.67 -2.69
CA SER A 14 2.65 -10.06 -1.40
C SER A 14 2.68 -11.58 -1.25
N ARG A 15 3.77 -12.13 -0.70
CA ARG A 15 3.99 -13.58 -0.51
C ARG A 15 4.00 -14.39 -1.82
N ASN A 16 4.51 -13.79 -2.90
CA ASN A 16 4.56 -14.41 -4.24
C ASN A 16 3.20 -14.82 -4.83
N ASN A 17 2.11 -14.25 -4.33
CA ASN A 17 0.81 -14.40 -4.98
C ASN A 17 0.86 -13.74 -6.36
N ALA A 18 0.18 -14.29 -7.36
CA ALA A 18 0.02 -13.59 -8.63
C ALA A 18 -0.77 -12.28 -8.41
N TRP A 19 -0.30 -11.21 -9.03
CA TRP A 19 -1.04 -9.96 -9.16
C TRP A 19 -1.47 -9.80 -10.61
N GLU A 20 -2.75 -10.04 -10.85
CA GLU A 20 -3.35 -9.95 -12.18
C GLU A 20 -3.97 -8.57 -12.37
N GLY A 21 -3.82 -8.03 -13.58
CA GLY A 21 -4.54 -6.84 -14.02
C GLY A 21 -4.39 -6.66 -15.52
N GLY A 22 -5.16 -5.72 -16.09
CA GLY A 22 -5.16 -5.44 -17.51
C GLY A 22 -4.81 -4.00 -17.82
N GLU A 23 -4.93 -3.65 -19.10
CA GLU A 23 -4.78 -2.28 -19.57
C GLU A 23 -5.74 -1.34 -18.82
N GLY A 24 -5.31 -0.09 -18.63
CA GLY A 24 -6.04 0.90 -17.84
C GLY A 24 -5.75 0.87 -16.34
N ASN A 25 -5.06 -0.15 -15.82
CA ASN A 25 -4.59 -0.17 -14.42
C ASN A 25 -3.24 0.55 -14.25
N LEU A 26 -2.96 0.98 -13.02
CA LEU A 26 -1.69 1.60 -12.66
C LEU A 26 -0.74 0.55 -12.09
N PHE A 27 0.33 0.25 -12.84
CA PHE A 27 1.43 -0.59 -12.39
C PHE A 27 2.75 0.17 -12.49
N PHE A 28 3.43 0.34 -11.37
CA PHE A 28 4.74 0.97 -11.37
C PHE A 28 5.60 0.47 -10.21
N SER A 29 6.90 0.73 -10.34
CA SER A 29 7.86 0.53 -9.27
C SER A 29 8.86 1.67 -9.25
N PHE A 30 9.29 2.07 -8.07
CA PHE A 30 10.32 3.08 -7.89
C PHE A 30 11.34 2.63 -6.86
N ALA A 31 12.56 3.13 -7.00
CA ALA A 31 13.68 2.85 -6.13
C ALA A 31 14.13 4.14 -5.44
N LEU A 32 14.28 4.08 -4.12
CA LEU A 32 14.79 5.16 -3.26
C LEU A 32 16.01 4.66 -2.48
N ASN A 33 16.95 5.55 -2.20
CA ASN A 33 18.00 5.29 -1.22
C ASN A 33 17.38 5.40 0.19
N LEU A 34 17.73 4.51 1.11
CA LEU A 34 17.25 4.58 2.49
C LEU A 34 17.60 5.93 3.16
N ASP A 35 18.72 6.52 2.79
CA ASP A 35 19.18 7.82 3.32
C ASP A 35 18.29 9.00 2.89
N THR A 36 17.43 8.81 1.87
CA THR A 36 16.47 9.85 1.45
C THR A 36 15.12 9.73 2.15
N LEU A 37 14.89 8.67 2.92
CA LEU A 37 13.63 8.47 3.63
C LEU A 37 13.57 9.37 4.88
N PRO A 38 12.35 9.67 5.39
CA PRO A 38 12.23 10.38 6.65
C PRO A 38 12.95 9.64 7.78
N ASN A 39 13.75 10.35 8.56
CA ASN A 39 14.51 9.76 9.67
C ASN A 39 13.62 9.11 10.74
N ASP A 40 12.35 9.50 10.82
CA ASP A 40 11.39 8.95 11.77
C ASP A 40 10.59 7.76 11.23
N LEU A 41 10.82 7.33 9.97
CA LEU A 41 10.14 6.18 9.35
C LEU A 41 10.78 4.85 9.79
N PRO A 42 10.07 4.02 10.59
CA PRO A 42 10.51 2.65 10.83
C PRO A 42 10.46 1.91 9.50
N LEU A 43 11.60 1.34 9.07
CA LEU A 43 11.68 0.64 7.79
C LEU A 43 10.67 -0.53 7.70
N SER A 44 10.32 -1.13 8.84
CA SER A 44 9.29 -2.16 8.94
C SER A 44 7.91 -1.69 8.44
N SER A 45 7.66 -0.38 8.45
CA SER A 45 6.40 0.27 8.10
C SER A 45 6.44 1.02 6.78
N ALA A 46 7.48 0.80 5.98
CA ALA A 46 7.59 1.36 4.64
C ALA A 46 6.36 1.07 3.76
N SER A 47 5.80 -0.14 3.83
CA SER A 47 4.60 -0.46 3.05
C SER A 47 3.40 0.39 3.47
N ILE A 48 3.17 0.55 4.78
CA ILE A 48 2.10 1.41 5.31
C ILE A 48 2.33 2.84 4.83
N TYR A 49 3.55 3.34 4.99
CA TYR A 49 3.94 4.69 4.62
C TYR A 49 3.64 5.01 3.14
N PHE A 50 4.18 4.20 2.23
CA PHE A 50 3.98 4.43 0.79
C PHE A 50 2.54 4.20 0.35
N SER A 51 1.87 3.15 0.87
CA SER A 51 0.46 2.91 0.57
C SER A 51 -0.42 4.05 1.06
N TYR A 52 -0.13 4.65 2.22
CA TYR A 52 -0.95 5.74 2.76
C TYR A 52 -0.81 7.04 1.96
N ILE A 53 0.38 7.34 1.44
CA ILE A 53 0.58 8.46 0.51
C ILE A 53 -0.30 8.27 -0.73
N MET A 54 -0.30 7.06 -1.33
CA MET A 54 -1.16 6.74 -2.47
C MET A 54 -2.65 6.82 -2.10
N ARG A 55 -3.04 6.31 -0.93
CA ARG A 55 -4.40 6.47 -0.40
C ARG A 55 -4.80 7.94 -0.36
N LYS A 56 -3.95 8.85 0.12
CA LYS A 56 -4.26 10.30 0.17
C LYS A 56 -4.41 10.92 -1.22
N VAL A 57 -3.65 10.44 -2.20
CA VAL A 57 -3.76 10.89 -3.60
C VAL A 57 -5.09 10.44 -4.21
N ILE A 58 -5.42 9.15 -4.09
CA ILE A 58 -6.67 8.60 -4.64
C ILE A 58 -7.89 9.17 -3.89
N HIS A 59 -7.77 9.45 -2.60
CA HIS A 59 -8.87 10.00 -1.80
C HIS A 59 -9.41 11.34 -2.34
N LYS A 60 -8.61 12.11 -3.09
CA LYS A 60 -9.08 13.32 -3.79
C LYS A 60 -10.14 13.03 -4.86
N TYR A 61 -10.16 11.80 -5.35
CA TYR A 61 -11.03 11.32 -6.42
C TYR A 61 -12.16 10.43 -5.89
N ASP A 62 -11.90 9.69 -4.82
CA ASP A 62 -12.87 8.80 -4.18
C ASP A 62 -12.65 8.72 -2.66
N GLU A 63 -13.57 9.31 -1.91
CA GLU A 63 -13.50 9.39 -0.45
C GLU A 63 -13.64 8.02 0.25
N SER A 64 -14.18 7.01 -0.46
CA SER A 64 -14.40 5.67 0.09
C SER A 64 -13.11 4.84 0.21
N ILE A 65 -11.99 5.35 -0.33
CA ILE A 65 -10.69 4.68 -0.32
C ILE A 65 -10.04 4.72 1.06
N TRP A 66 -9.52 3.56 1.47
CA TRP A 66 -8.82 3.39 2.74
C TRP A 66 -7.74 2.31 2.66
N LEU A 67 -6.81 2.36 3.61
CA LEU A 67 -5.71 1.41 3.73
C LEU A 67 -6.03 0.32 4.76
N LYS A 68 -6.24 -0.92 4.28
CA LYS A 68 -6.27 -2.08 5.15
C LYS A 68 -4.85 -2.51 5.48
N TRP A 69 -4.57 -2.71 6.78
CA TRP A 69 -3.26 -3.15 7.23
C TRP A 69 -2.80 -4.44 6.51
N PRO A 70 -1.53 -4.54 6.10
CA PRO A 70 -0.50 -3.49 6.18
C PRO A 70 -0.33 -2.62 4.93
N ASN A 71 -0.92 -3.00 3.80
CA ASN A 71 -0.49 -2.51 2.49
C ASN A 71 -1.55 -2.66 1.39
N ASP A 72 -2.78 -3.00 1.76
CA ASP A 72 -3.84 -3.25 0.77
C ASP A 72 -4.75 -2.03 0.68
N LEU A 73 -4.88 -1.45 -0.51
CA LEU A 73 -5.83 -0.38 -0.77
C LEU A 73 -7.21 -0.96 -1.03
N TYR A 74 -8.21 -0.42 -0.34
CA TYR A 74 -9.59 -0.87 -0.41
C TYR A 74 -10.53 0.26 -0.81
N GLN A 75 -11.55 -0.08 -1.58
CA GLN A 75 -12.74 0.75 -1.81
C GLN A 75 -13.92 0.05 -1.15
N ASN A 76 -14.51 0.66 -0.12
CA ASN A 76 -15.52 0.00 0.72
C ASN A 76 -15.01 -1.34 1.29
N ALA A 77 -15.54 -2.48 0.85
CA ALA A 77 -15.14 -3.82 1.31
C ALA A 77 -14.20 -4.55 0.35
N ASP A 78 -13.90 -3.96 -0.81
CA ASP A 78 -13.21 -4.63 -1.91
C ASP A 78 -11.77 -4.14 -2.03
N LYS A 79 -10.83 -5.08 -2.20
CA LYS A 79 -9.43 -4.75 -2.48
C LYS A 79 -9.31 -4.25 -3.91
N ILE A 80 -8.70 -3.07 -4.07
CA ILE A 80 -8.48 -2.43 -5.38
C ILE A 80 -7.00 -2.30 -5.73
N GLY A 81 -6.09 -2.59 -4.80
CA GLY A 81 -4.66 -2.46 -5.06
C GLY A 81 -3.81 -2.85 -3.87
N GLY A 82 -2.50 -2.72 -4.04
CA GLY A 82 -1.57 -2.88 -2.93
C GLY A 82 -0.15 -2.46 -3.26
N THR A 83 0.67 -2.43 -2.21
CA THR A 83 2.08 -2.04 -2.28
C THR A 83 2.97 -3.19 -1.82
N ILE A 84 4.12 -3.36 -2.46
CA ILE A 84 5.18 -4.28 -2.02
C ILE A 84 6.46 -3.47 -1.88
N THR A 85 7.18 -3.73 -0.80
CA THR A 85 8.48 -3.13 -0.56
C THR A 85 9.53 -4.23 -0.45
N LYS A 86 10.69 -4.02 -1.07
CA LYS A 86 11.84 -4.92 -0.97
C LYS A 86 13.11 -4.12 -0.77
N LYS A 87 13.86 -4.44 0.28
CA LYS A 87 15.20 -3.87 0.51
C LYS A 87 16.23 -4.67 -0.29
N ILE A 88 17.09 -3.96 -1.02
CA ILE A 88 18.27 -4.49 -1.71
C ILE A 88 19.42 -3.55 -1.34
N ASP A 89 20.35 -4.01 -0.50
CA ASP A 89 21.42 -3.19 0.07
C ASP A 89 20.89 -1.88 0.68
N ASN A 90 21.35 -0.72 0.20
CA ASN A 90 20.89 0.60 0.66
C ASN A 90 19.71 1.16 -0.14
N ILE A 91 19.07 0.33 -0.96
CA ILE A 91 17.94 0.71 -1.81
C ILE A 91 16.66 0.05 -1.31
N LEU A 92 15.59 0.84 -1.26
CA LEU A 92 14.24 0.36 -1.06
C LEU A 92 13.49 0.42 -2.39
N LEU A 93 13.15 -0.74 -2.92
CA LEU A 93 12.26 -0.88 -4.08
C LEU A 93 10.82 -0.92 -3.58
N CYS A 94 9.97 -0.05 -4.12
CA CYS A 94 8.55 -0.02 -3.83
C CYS A 94 7.77 -0.23 -5.14
N GLY A 95 6.98 -1.29 -5.20
CA GLY A 95 6.08 -1.61 -6.30
C GLY A 95 4.63 -1.39 -5.89
N MET A 96 3.82 -0.83 -6.79
CA MET A 96 2.38 -0.67 -6.59
C MET A 96 1.60 -1.13 -7.81
N GLY A 97 0.49 -1.81 -7.53
CA GLY A 97 -0.52 -2.19 -8.52
C GLY A 97 -1.89 -1.74 -8.05
N ILE A 98 -2.61 -0.98 -8.89
CA ILE A 98 -3.91 -0.39 -8.56
C ILE A 98 -4.88 -0.58 -9.73
N ASN A 99 -6.05 -1.13 -9.43
CA ASN A 99 -7.10 -1.40 -10.39
C ASN A 99 -7.93 -0.13 -10.59
N LEU A 100 -7.64 0.62 -11.65
CA LEU A 100 -8.34 1.87 -11.97
C LEU A 100 -9.53 1.64 -12.88
N GLN A 101 -9.40 0.74 -13.85
CA GLN A 101 -10.46 0.43 -14.83
C GLN A 101 -10.87 -1.03 -14.75
N LYS A 102 -12.15 -1.29 -15.05
CA LYS A 102 -12.67 -2.66 -15.04
C LYS A 102 -12.06 -3.43 -16.21
N ASN A 103 -11.28 -4.44 -15.88
CA ASN A 103 -10.73 -5.42 -16.81
C ASN A 103 -11.35 -6.79 -16.55
N SER A 104 -10.98 -7.83 -17.33
CA SER A 104 -11.56 -9.17 -17.28
C SER A 104 -11.28 -9.95 -15.97
N ASN A 105 -10.56 -9.33 -15.04
CA ASN A 105 -10.09 -9.89 -13.78
C ASN A 105 -11.22 -9.87 -12.72
N THR A 106 -11.11 -10.72 -11.69
CA THR A 106 -12.11 -10.83 -10.61
C THR A 106 -12.07 -9.70 -9.58
N PHE A 107 -11.10 -8.80 -9.66
CA PHE A 107 -10.94 -7.69 -8.72
C PHE A 107 -11.77 -6.47 -9.12
N LYS A 108 -12.29 -5.76 -8.12
CA LYS A 108 -13.02 -4.51 -8.34
C LYS A 108 -12.04 -3.42 -8.83
N ALA A 109 -12.52 -2.65 -9.81
CA ALA A 109 -11.84 -1.46 -10.27
C ALA A 109 -12.47 -0.21 -9.64
N LEU A 110 -11.63 0.81 -9.42
CA LEU A 110 -12.04 2.10 -8.87
C LEU A 110 -12.99 2.85 -9.81
N ASN A 111 -12.90 2.60 -11.12
CA ASN A 111 -13.61 3.32 -12.18
C ASN A 111 -13.40 4.83 -12.10
N LEU A 112 -12.18 5.26 -11.79
CA LEU A 112 -11.84 6.67 -11.83
C LEU A 112 -11.68 7.14 -13.26
N ASN A 113 -12.20 8.34 -13.54
CA ASN A 113 -11.91 9.06 -14.77
C ASN A 113 -10.55 9.79 -14.67
N VAL A 114 -9.48 9.04 -14.39
CA VAL A 114 -8.10 9.55 -14.32
C VAL A 114 -7.18 8.63 -15.10
N GLU A 115 -6.34 9.24 -15.95
CA GLU A 115 -5.31 8.50 -16.66
C GLU A 115 -4.26 7.96 -15.67
N PRO A 116 -3.81 6.69 -15.79
CA PRO A 116 -2.84 6.10 -14.87
C PRO A 116 -1.56 6.94 -14.67
N ILE A 117 -1.08 7.59 -15.74
CA ILE A 117 0.12 8.44 -15.70
C ILE A 117 -0.11 9.73 -14.90
N CYS A 118 -1.31 10.31 -14.95
CA CYS A 118 -1.66 11.49 -14.16
C CYS A 118 -1.66 11.15 -12.67
N LEU A 119 -2.25 10.00 -12.31
CA LEU A 119 -2.25 9.52 -10.92
C LEU A 119 -0.84 9.22 -10.42
N LEU A 120 0.02 8.61 -11.26
CA LEU A 120 1.43 8.39 -10.93
C LEU A 120 2.16 9.71 -10.68
N ASN A 121 1.98 10.72 -11.54
CA ASN A 121 2.64 12.02 -11.37
C ASN A 121 2.21 12.70 -10.07
N GLU A 122 0.92 12.67 -9.72
CA GLU A 122 0.45 13.18 -8.43
C GLU A 122 1.04 12.43 -7.24
N TYR A 123 1.17 11.11 -7.36
CA TYR A 123 1.81 10.29 -6.33
C TYR A 123 3.28 10.65 -6.14
N LEU A 124 4.04 10.80 -7.24
CA LEU A 124 5.45 11.19 -7.18
C LEU A 124 5.61 12.59 -6.56
N LEU A 125 4.78 13.56 -6.95
CA LEU A 125 4.76 14.91 -6.35
C LEU A 125 4.40 14.89 -4.85
N ALA A 126 3.53 13.99 -4.42
CA ALA A 126 3.20 13.83 -3.00
C ALA A 126 4.34 13.15 -2.23
N LEU A 127 5.01 12.17 -2.84
CA LEU A 127 6.13 11.43 -2.28
C LEU A 127 7.38 12.29 -2.13
N GLU A 128 7.70 13.15 -3.10
CA GLU A 128 8.86 14.06 -3.07
C GLU A 128 8.83 15.04 -1.89
N LYS A 129 7.66 15.25 -1.27
CA LYS A 129 7.53 16.06 -0.05
C LYS A 129 8.09 15.34 1.18
N TYR A 130 8.33 14.03 1.12
CA TYR A 130 8.79 13.19 2.22
C TYR A 130 8.09 13.51 3.55
N PRO A 131 6.76 13.38 3.63
CA PRO A 131 6.04 13.63 4.87
C PRO A 131 6.63 12.76 5.99
N LEU A 132 6.70 13.30 7.20
CA LEU A 132 7.24 12.57 8.34
C LEU A 132 6.35 11.38 8.67
N TRP A 133 6.94 10.29 9.16
CA TRP A 133 6.19 9.11 9.59
C TRP A 133 5.14 9.47 10.64
N LYS A 134 5.48 10.32 11.61
CA LYS A 134 4.50 10.75 12.63
C LYS A 134 3.25 11.40 12.03
N GLN A 135 3.37 12.11 10.90
CA GLN A 135 2.23 12.75 10.22
C GLN A 135 1.35 11.68 9.59
N ILE A 136 1.96 10.80 8.78
CA ILE A 136 1.27 9.67 8.15
C ILE A 136 0.61 8.75 9.19
N PHE A 137 1.35 8.39 10.24
CA PHE A 137 0.89 7.48 11.28
C PHE A 137 -0.27 8.06 12.08
N SER A 138 -0.25 9.37 12.38
CA SER A 138 -1.33 10.00 13.14
C SER A 138 -2.69 9.88 12.45
N GLU A 139 -2.72 10.06 11.13
CA GLU A 139 -3.91 9.87 10.29
C GLU A 139 -4.24 8.39 10.12
N TYR A 140 -3.23 7.55 9.80
CA TYR A 140 -3.43 6.12 9.60
C TYR A 140 -3.97 5.39 10.84
N ARG A 141 -3.54 5.80 12.04
CA ARG A 141 -3.99 5.21 13.31
C ARG A 141 -5.50 5.27 13.48
N ILE A 142 -6.15 6.33 13.00
CA ILE A 142 -7.61 6.47 13.03
C ILE A 142 -8.24 5.51 12.02
N GLU A 143 -7.71 5.46 10.80
CA GLU A 143 -8.21 4.60 9.73
C GLU A 143 -8.02 3.10 10.03
N PHE A 144 -7.00 2.74 10.81
CA PHE A 144 -6.71 1.35 11.21
C PHE A 144 -7.89 0.67 11.90
N GLU A 145 -8.76 1.39 12.60
CA GLU A 145 -9.95 0.81 13.22
C GLU A 145 -10.83 0.03 12.23
N ARG A 146 -10.88 0.48 10.96
CA ARG A 146 -11.57 -0.26 9.88
C ARG A 146 -10.95 -1.62 9.61
N SER A 147 -9.63 -1.75 9.78
CA SER A 147 -8.91 -3.02 9.60
C SER A 147 -9.33 -4.08 10.61
N LYS A 148 -9.85 -3.71 11.79
CA LYS A 148 -10.29 -4.66 12.83
C LYS A 148 -11.45 -5.56 12.40
N ALA A 149 -12.23 -5.15 11.39
CA ALA A 149 -13.28 -5.98 10.79
C ALA A 149 -12.73 -7.09 9.87
N TYR A 150 -11.42 -7.08 9.58
CA TYR A 150 -10.79 -7.95 8.60
C TYR A 150 -9.76 -8.90 9.23
N PHE A 151 -9.04 -9.58 8.35
CA PHE A 151 -7.99 -10.53 8.67
C PHE A 151 -6.70 -10.11 7.98
N THR A 152 -5.58 -10.52 8.56
CA THR A 152 -4.29 -10.53 7.88
C THR A 152 -3.75 -11.96 7.87
N HIS A 153 -2.65 -12.22 7.16
CA HIS A 153 -1.93 -13.49 7.38
C HIS A 153 -0.53 -13.23 7.90
N ILE A 154 -0.22 -14.00 8.93
CA ILE A 154 1.01 -13.97 9.73
C ILE A 154 1.57 -15.38 9.65
N GLU A 155 2.78 -15.54 9.12
CA GLU A 155 3.41 -16.86 8.95
C GLU A 155 2.52 -17.86 8.18
N GLY A 156 1.81 -17.37 7.16
CA GLY A 156 0.87 -18.17 6.37
C GLY A 156 -0.50 -18.40 7.02
N ILE A 157 -0.65 -18.11 8.31
CA ILE A 157 -1.89 -18.33 9.06
C ILE A 157 -2.77 -17.09 9.01
N ARG A 158 -4.04 -17.27 8.63
CA ARG A 158 -5.05 -16.21 8.66
C ARG A 158 -5.40 -15.86 10.11
N LYS A 159 -5.15 -14.62 10.50
CA LYS A 159 -5.38 -14.10 11.86
C LYS A 159 -6.37 -12.93 11.83
N PRO A 160 -7.41 -12.93 12.69
CA PRO A 160 -8.36 -11.81 12.77
C PRO A 160 -7.67 -10.58 13.37
N LEU A 161 -8.04 -9.40 12.87
CA LEU A 161 -7.53 -8.13 13.39
C LEU A 161 -8.41 -7.53 14.49
N LYS A 162 -9.54 -8.16 14.84
CA LYS A 162 -10.53 -7.66 15.81
C LYS A 162 -9.94 -7.19 17.14
N LYS A 163 -8.92 -7.89 17.65
CA LYS A 163 -8.23 -7.59 18.92
C LYS A 163 -6.81 -7.04 18.72
N ALA A 164 -6.43 -6.70 17.48
CA ALA A 164 -5.11 -6.19 17.19
C ALA A 164 -4.95 -4.75 17.73
N ILE A 165 -3.79 -4.47 18.33
CA ILE A 165 -3.41 -3.13 18.80
C ILE A 165 -2.32 -2.61 17.88
N LEU A 166 -2.56 -1.47 17.24
CA LEU A 166 -1.57 -0.79 16.40
C LEU A 166 -0.55 -0.04 17.30
N SER A 167 0.73 -0.31 17.08
CA SER A 167 1.86 0.35 17.75
C SER A 167 2.38 1.53 16.93
N GLU A 168 3.12 2.45 17.58
CA GLU A 168 3.67 3.67 16.96
C GLU A 168 4.65 3.39 15.81
N ASP A 169 5.30 2.24 15.85
CA ASP A 169 6.18 1.78 14.78
C ASP A 169 5.42 1.16 13.59
N GLY A 170 4.08 1.16 13.61
CA GLY A 170 3.19 0.56 12.59
C GLY A 170 2.97 -0.95 12.71
N SER A 171 3.65 -1.61 13.65
CA SER A 171 3.45 -3.03 13.94
C SER A 171 2.16 -3.29 14.74
N LEU A 172 1.70 -4.54 14.74
CA LEU A 172 0.53 -4.96 15.50
C LEU A 172 0.92 -5.83 16.68
N LEU A 173 0.29 -5.62 17.83
CA LEU A 173 0.26 -6.58 18.92
C LEU A 173 -0.99 -7.45 18.79
N ILE A 174 -0.81 -8.76 18.58
CA ILE A 174 -1.87 -9.76 18.43
C ILE A 174 -1.55 -10.94 19.34
N GLU A 175 -2.44 -11.27 20.28
CA GLU A 175 -2.22 -12.40 21.22
C GLU A 175 -0.86 -12.29 21.95
N ASN A 176 -0.50 -11.08 22.39
CA ASN A 176 0.79 -10.74 23.02
C ASN A 176 2.04 -10.92 22.14
N LYS A 177 1.89 -11.16 20.83
CA LYS A 177 2.99 -11.22 19.87
C LYS A 177 3.00 -9.98 19.00
N ARG A 178 4.18 -9.39 18.82
CA ARG A 178 4.41 -8.25 17.91
C ARG A 178 4.59 -8.77 16.48
N VAL A 179 3.88 -8.16 15.54
CA VAL A 179 3.84 -8.54 14.13
C VAL A 179 4.12 -7.31 13.28
N TYR A 180 5.17 -7.38 12.46
CA TYR A 180 5.58 -6.29 11.58
C TYR A 180 4.97 -6.45 10.18
N SER A 181 4.89 -5.35 9.45
CA SER A 181 4.48 -5.32 8.05
C SER A 181 5.59 -5.71 7.07
N ILE A 182 6.78 -6.09 7.55
CA ILE A 182 7.90 -6.55 6.71
C ILE A 182 7.46 -7.74 5.86
N ARG A 183 7.74 -7.66 4.57
CA ARG A 183 7.44 -8.66 3.53
C ARG A 183 8.70 -8.94 2.74
#